data_AF-A0A920CJ97-F1
#
_entry.id   AF-A0A920CJ97-F1
#
_cell.length_a   1.000
_cell.length_b   1.000
_cell.length_c   1.000
_cell.angle_alpha   90.00
_cell.angle_beta   90.00
_cell.angle_gamma   90.00
#
_symmetry.space_group_name_H-M   'P 1'
#
loop_
_entity.id
_entity.type
_entity.pdbx_description
1 polymer ?
#
loop_
_entity_poly.entity_id
_entity_poly.type
_entity_poly.pdbx_seq_one_letter_code
_entity_poly.pdbx_strand_id
1 'polypeptide(L)' 'MKACAGCSREAEYEVYTGSYWQPHCESCANEAMDCKEGALIRRLDELESSSKDQSKG' A
#
# COMPACT_ATOMS: atom_id res chain seq x y z
N MET A 1 -12.47 -3.83 -1.47
CA MET A 1 -11.05 -4.20 -1.48
C MET A 1 -10.36 -3.62 -2.72
N LYS A 2 -9.08 -3.20 -2.62
CA LYS A 2 -8.27 -2.73 -3.75
C LYS A 2 -7.58 -3.90 -4.45
N ALA A 3 -7.38 -3.81 -5.77
CA ALA A 3 -6.63 -4.81 -6.53
C ALA A 3 -5.14 -4.46 -6.59
N CYS A 4 -4.28 -5.47 -6.49
CA CYS A 4 -2.83 -5.35 -6.61
C CYS A 4 -2.44 -4.85 -8.01
N ALA A 5 -1.65 -3.79 -8.09
CA ALA A 5 -1.18 -3.21 -9.35
C ALA A 5 -0.27 -4.17 -10.15
N GLY A 6 0.47 -5.06 -9.47
CA GLY A 6 1.37 -6.02 -10.13
C GLY A 6 0.72 -7.31 -10.65
N CYS A 7 -0.34 -7.81 -9.99
CA CYS A 7 -0.90 -9.14 -10.31
C CYS A 7 -2.43 -9.25 -10.16
N SER A 8 -3.14 -8.15 -9.93
CA SER A 8 -4.60 -8.07 -9.79
C SER A 8 -5.25 -8.88 -8.66
N ARG A 9 -4.47 -9.61 -7.84
CA ARG A 9 -4.95 -10.22 -6.60
C ARG A 9 -5.36 -9.16 -5.58
N GLU A 10 -5.99 -9.57 -4.49
CA GLU A 10 -6.34 -8.66 -3.40
C GLU A 10 -5.08 -7.98 -2.85
N ALA A 11 -5.14 -6.65 -2.71
CA ALA A 11 -4.06 -5.87 -2.15
C ALA A 11 -4.23 -5.74 -0.64
N GLU A 12 -3.11 -5.83 0.07
CA GLU A 12 -3.01 -5.72 1.53
C GLU A 12 -2.13 -4.54 1.94
N TYR A 13 -1.28 -4.07 1.02
CA TYR A 13 -0.29 -3.03 1.25
C TYR A 13 -0.41 -1.92 0.21
N GLU A 14 0.09 -0.73 0.54
CA GLU A 14 0.46 0.28 -0.44
C GLU A 14 1.97 0.48 -0.44
N VAL A 15 2.56 0.52 -1.63
CA VAL A 15 3.99 0.77 -1.85
C VAL A 15 4.17 2.13 -2.53
N TYR A 16 5.04 2.98 -1.99
CA TYR A 16 5.37 4.27 -2.61
C TYR A 16 6.44 4.09 -3.68
N THR A 17 6.06 4.23 -4.96
CA THR A 17 6.96 4.00 -6.10
C THR A 17 7.62 5.30 -6.57
N GLY A 18 8.20 6.09 -5.65
CA GLY A 18 8.91 7.33 -5.95
C GLY A 18 8.04 8.52 -6.37
N SER A 19 6.82 8.28 -6.89
CA SER A 19 5.90 9.34 -7.33
C SER A 19 4.48 9.21 -6.79
N TYR A 20 4.03 8.01 -6.44
CA TYR A 20 2.68 7.77 -5.90
C TYR A 20 2.60 6.43 -5.17
N TRP A 21 1.59 6.28 -4.31
CA TRP A 21 1.27 5.03 -3.62
C TRP A 21 0.51 4.09 -4.54
N GLN A 22 0.90 2.81 -4.58
CA GLN A 22 0.25 1.77 -5.37
C GLN A 22 -0.16 0.59 -4.51
N PRO A 23 -1.39 0.06 -4.67
CA PRO A 23 -1.85 -1.09 -3.92
C PRO A 23 -1.14 -2.36 -4.39
N HIS A 24 -0.54 -3.14 -3.49
CA HIS A 24 0.14 -4.40 -3.78
C HIS A 24 -0.33 -5.50 -2.80
N CYS A 25 -0.35 -6.75 -3.27
CA CYS A 25 -0.41 -7.91 -2.38
C CYS A 25 0.95 -8.12 -1.69
N GLU A 26 0.98 -8.95 -0.65
CA GLU A 26 2.22 -9.23 0.11
C GLU A 26 3.43 -9.57 -0.78
N SER A 27 3.28 -10.48 -1.74
CA SER A 27 4.41 -10.92 -2.57
C SER A 27 4.93 -9.80 -3.47
N CYS A 28 4.05 -9.08 -4.16
CA CYS A 28 4.47 -7.98 -5.04
C CYS A 28 5.04 -6.79 -4.25
N ALA A 29 4.58 -6.59 -3.00
CA ALA A 29 5.15 -5.57 -2.14
C ALA A 29 6.57 -5.94 -1.68
N ASN A 30 6.82 -7.20 -1.32
CA ASN A 30 8.15 -7.69 -0.98
C ASN A 30 9.13 -7.60 -2.17
N GLU A 31 8.69 -7.99 -3.36
CA GLU A 31 9.50 -7.83 -4.59
C GLU A 31 9.88 -6.37 -4.84
N ALA A 32 8.95 -5.44 -4.62
CA ALA A 32 9.21 -4.01 -4.78
C ALA A 32 10.20 -3.47 -3.74
N MET A 33 10.21 -4.01 -2.52
CA MET A 33 11.19 -3.64 -1.48
C MET A 33 12.59 -4.20 -1.78
N ASP A 34 12.67 -5.39 -2.34
CA ASP A 34 13.95 -6.01 -2.70
C ASP A 34 14.61 -5.30 -3.91
N CYS A 35 13.80 -4.88 -4.88
CA CYS A 35 14.29 -4.24 -6.11
C CYS A 35 14.60 -2.73 -5.98
N LYS A 36 14.11 -2.04 -4.94
CA LYS A 36 14.26 -0.58 -4.81
C LYS A 36 14.75 -0.19 -3.42
N GLU A 37 16.00 0.28 -3.34
CA GLU A 37 16.49 1.00 -2.17
C GLU A 37 15.57 2.21 -1.88
N GLY A 38 14.93 2.22 -0.70
CA GLY A 38 14.06 3.31 -0.26
C GLY A 38 12.56 3.17 -0.53
N ALA A 39 12.05 1.99 -0.87
CA ALA A 39 10.61 1.76 -0.94
C ALA A 39 9.94 1.97 0.43
N LEU A 40 8.86 2.75 0.48
CA LEU A 40 8.00 2.86 1.66
C LEU A 40 6.78 1.96 1.49
N ILE A 41 6.45 1.21 2.55
CA ILE A 41 5.31 0.28 2.58
C ILE A 41 4.41 0.60 3.77
N ARG A 42 3.10 0.46 3.60
CA ARG A 42 2.11 0.56 4.69
C ARG A 42 0.97 -0.42 4.48
N ARG A 43 0.38 -0.96 5.55
CA ARG A 43 -0.80 -1.84 5.45
C ARG A 43 -2.06 -1.02 5.19
N LEU A 44 -2.94 -1.56 4.33
CA LEU A 44 -4.21 -0.93 3.99
C LEU A 44 -5.18 -0.87 5.18
N ASP A 45 -5.17 -1.88 6.05
CA ASP A 45 -6.05 -1.96 7.23
C ASP A 45 -5.83 -0.80 8.23
N GLU A 46 -4.58 -0.33 8.34
CA GLU A 46 -4.21 0.77 9.23
C GLU A 46 -4.65 2.15 8.68
N LEU A 47 -4.90 2.25 7.36
CA LEU A 47 -5.31 3.50 6.70
C LEU A 47 -6.80 3.79 6.85
N GLU A 48 -7.63 2.75 6.87
CA GLU A 48 -9.07 2.92 7.07
C GLU A 48 -9.37 3.46 8.48
N SER A 49 -8.56 3.08 9.47
CA SER A 49 -8.65 3.63 10.84
C SER A 49 -8.25 5.10 10.93
N SER A 50 -7.29 5.55 10.13
CA SER A 50 -6.84 6.96 10.13
C SER A 50 -7.82 7.92 9.45
N SER A 51 -8.76 7.42 8.65
CA SER A 51 -9.71 8.25 7.91
C SER A 51 -10.99 8.57 8.71
N LYS A 52 -11.10 8.13 9.96
CA LYS A 52 -12.30 8.29 10.81
C LYS A 52 -12.18 9.33 11.92
N ASP A 53 -11.06 10.05 12.03
CA ASP A 53 -10.80 10.99 13.12
C ASP A 53 -10.77 12.48 12.72
N GLN A 54 -11.26 12.84 11.53
CA GLN A 54 -11.44 14.26 11.14
C GLN A 54 -12.92 14.59 10.90
N SER A 55 -13.73 14.53 11.95
CA SER A 55 -15.08 15.12 11.98
C SER A 55 -15.53 15.38 13.43
N LYS A 56 -14.84 16.30 14.12
CA LYS A 56 -15.41 17.08 15.23
C LYS A 56 -14.52 18.29 15.53
N GLY A 57 -14.90 19.42 14.94
CA GLY A 57 -14.43 20.77 15.24
C GLY A 57 -15.54 21.73 14.89
#